data_AF-A0A358DEG4-F1
#
_entry.id   AF-A0A358DEG4-F1
#
_cell.length_a   1.000
_cell.length_b   1.000
_cell.length_c   1.000
_cell.angle_alpha   90.00
_cell.angle_beta   90.00
_cell.angle_gamma   90.00
#
_symmetry.space_group_name_H-M   'P 1'
#
loop_
_entity.id
_entity.type
_entity.pdbx_description
1 polymer ?
#
loop_
_entity_poly.entity_id
_entity_poly.type
_entity_poly.pdbx_seq_one_letter_code
_entity_poly.pdbx_strand_id
1 'polypeptide(L)'
;EHPSNRSVLQEPVCMASLIKVDANENVLGKDILLFSNPNTTEGRHHITIKASLDGGLSFPEEYQVLLDEDPGWGYSCLTVIDKETVGILYESSVAHMTFQAVKLRDIIKGPRQ
;
A
#
# COMPACT_ATOMS: atom_id res chain seq x y z
N GLU A 1 -0.74 22.46 -5.63
CA GLU A 1 -0.63 21.08 -6.15
C GLU A 1 0.46 20.37 -5.37
N HIS A 2 0.29 19.10 -5.00
CA HIS A 2 1.32 18.36 -4.28
C HIS A 2 2.46 17.98 -5.26
N PRO A 3 3.75 18.01 -4.87
CA PRO A 3 4.86 17.70 -5.79
C PRO A 3 4.79 16.31 -6.44
N SER A 4 4.08 15.39 -5.79
CA SER A 4 3.93 14.00 -6.21
C SER A 4 2.76 13.77 -7.20
N ASN A 5 1.98 14.82 -7.50
CA ASN A 5 0.83 14.72 -8.39
C ASN A 5 1.24 14.23 -9.79
N ARG A 6 0.53 13.22 -10.31
CA ARG A 6 0.73 12.62 -11.65
C ARG A 6 2.14 12.08 -11.93
N SER A 7 2.96 11.82 -10.90
CA SER A 7 4.36 11.40 -11.10
C SER A 7 4.76 10.13 -10.36
N VAL A 8 4.34 9.94 -9.10
CA VAL A 8 4.87 8.86 -8.24
C VAL A 8 3.92 7.66 -8.05
N LEU A 9 2.62 7.85 -8.25
CA LEU A 9 1.60 6.83 -8.03
C LEU A 9 0.85 6.59 -9.33
N GLN A 10 1.35 5.65 -10.14
CA GLN A 10 0.67 5.21 -11.35
C GLN A 10 -0.65 4.48 -11.02
N GLU A 11 -1.62 4.60 -11.92
CA GLU A 11 -2.89 3.89 -11.83
C GLU A 11 -3.51 3.63 -13.22
N PRO A 12 -4.40 2.63 -13.34
CA PRO A 12 -5.14 2.33 -14.56
C PRO A 12 -6.54 2.97 -14.58
N VAL A 13 -6.69 4.15 -13.96
CA VAL A 13 -7.98 4.82 -13.70
C VAL A 13 -8.87 3.93 -12.81
N CYS A 14 -8.45 3.75 -11.55
CA CYS A 14 -9.09 2.86 -10.59
C CYS A 14 -9.12 3.50 -9.19
N MET A 15 -9.97 3.01 -8.30
CA MET A 15 -9.91 3.40 -6.90
C MET A 15 -8.57 2.99 -6.28
N ALA A 16 -8.06 3.84 -5.39
CA ALA A 16 -6.89 3.57 -4.55
C ALA A 16 -7.15 3.99 -3.10
N SER A 17 -6.58 3.26 -2.15
CA SER A 17 -6.64 3.59 -0.73
C SER A 17 -5.40 4.37 -0.31
N LEU A 18 -5.58 5.33 0.61
CA LEU A 18 -4.50 6.07 1.25
C LEU A 18 -4.84 6.27 2.72
N ILE A 19 -3.94 5.89 3.62
CA ILE A 19 -4.06 6.14 5.06
C ILE A 19 -2.77 6.74 5.62
N LYS A 20 -2.92 7.59 6.64
CA LYS A 20 -1.82 8.07 7.48
C LYS A 20 -1.79 7.24 8.77
N VAL A 21 -0.61 6.83 9.20
CA VAL A 21 -0.39 6.20 10.50
C VAL A 21 0.67 7.01 11.25
N ASP A 22 0.27 7.57 12.38
CA ASP A 22 1.14 8.43 13.18
C ASP A 22 2.23 7.60 13.91
N ALA A 23 3.37 8.23 14.19
CA ALA A 23 4.54 7.59 14.80
C ALA A 23 4.25 6.84 16.11
N ASN A 24 3.32 7.34 16.92
CA ASN A 24 2.91 6.73 18.19
C ASN A 24 1.96 5.52 18.02
N GLU A 25 1.39 5.34 16.83
CA GLU A 25 0.42 4.29 16.49
C GLU A 25 1.05 3.10 15.76
N ASN A 26 2.37 3.13 15.51
CA ASN A 26 3.06 2.02 14.86
C ASN A 26 4.42 1.69 15.49
N VAL A 27 4.90 0.47 15.23
CA VAL A 27 6.13 -0.10 15.79
C VAL A 27 7.42 0.52 15.22
N LEU A 28 7.34 1.24 14.11
CA LEU A 28 8.50 1.88 13.49
C LEU A 28 8.84 3.22 14.16
N GLY A 29 7.90 3.80 14.92
CA GLY A 29 8.10 5.09 15.59
C GLY A 29 8.23 6.26 14.61
N LYS A 30 7.62 6.15 13.42
CA LYS A 30 7.68 7.17 12.35
C LYS A 30 6.30 7.43 11.79
N ASP A 31 6.04 8.67 11.39
CA ASP A 31 4.85 8.98 10.59
C ASP A 31 5.00 8.32 9.22
N ILE A 32 4.00 7.54 8.82
CA ILE A 32 4.01 6.83 7.54
C ILE A 32 2.71 7.07 6.79
N LEU A 33 2.80 7.08 5.46
CA LEU A 33 1.64 6.92 4.58
C LEU A 33 1.67 5.52 3.98
N LEU A 34 0.51 4.86 3.95
CA LEU A 34 0.31 3.59 3.27
C LEU A 34 -0.70 3.79 2.15
N PHE A 35 -0.36 3.27 0.97
CA PHE A 35 -1.15 3.38 -0.23
C PHE A 35 -1.37 2.00 -0.84
N SER A 36 -2.55 1.74 -1.42
CA SER A 36 -2.80 0.52 -2.18
C SER A 36 -3.64 0.75 -3.42
N ASN A 37 -3.20 0.16 -4.54
CA ASN A 37 -3.93 0.12 -5.80
C ASN A 37 -3.40 -1.01 -6.71
N PRO A 38 -4.01 -1.23 -7.88
CA PRO A 38 -3.37 -1.96 -8.98
C PRO A 38 -2.15 -1.16 -9.47
N ASN A 39 -0.95 -1.72 -9.31
CA ASN A 39 0.30 -1.03 -9.60
C ASN A 39 0.68 -1.14 -11.09
N THR A 40 -0.19 -0.63 -11.96
CA THR A 40 -0.05 -0.66 -13.43
C THR A 40 -0.70 0.58 -14.06
N THR A 41 -0.41 0.88 -15.32
CA THR A 41 -1.08 1.92 -16.11
C THR A 41 -2.21 1.38 -16.99
N GLU A 42 -2.30 0.05 -17.15
CA GLU A 42 -3.32 -0.62 -17.95
C GLU A 42 -3.77 -1.91 -17.26
N GLY A 43 -5.08 -2.20 -17.31
CA GLY A 43 -5.66 -3.34 -16.61
C GLY A 43 -5.71 -3.18 -15.09
N ARG A 44 -6.36 -4.10 -14.39
CA ARG A 44 -6.48 -4.09 -12.92
C ARG A 44 -5.90 -5.37 -12.36
N HIS A 45 -4.60 -5.33 -12.13
CA HIS A 45 -3.78 -6.44 -11.65
C HIS A 45 -2.61 -5.88 -10.83
N HIS A 46 -1.81 -6.76 -10.22
CA HIS A 46 -0.66 -6.36 -9.41
C HIS A 46 -1.07 -5.47 -8.22
N ILE A 47 -2.07 -5.90 -7.45
CA ILE A 47 -2.47 -5.21 -6.22
C ILE A 47 -1.26 -5.14 -5.29
N THR A 48 -0.87 -3.92 -4.96
CA THR A 48 0.38 -3.65 -4.24
C THR A 48 0.11 -2.67 -3.10
N ILE A 49 0.69 -2.94 -1.93
CA ILE A 49 0.81 -1.97 -0.84
C ILE A 49 2.14 -1.23 -1.00
N LYS A 50 2.12 0.10 -0.91
CA LYS A 50 3.30 0.97 -0.95
C LYS A 50 3.36 1.80 0.33
N ALA A 51 4.56 2.07 0.83
CA ALA A 51 4.74 2.99 1.96
C ALA A 51 5.59 4.21 1.58
N SER A 52 5.31 5.32 2.25
CA SER A 52 6.11 6.54 2.21
C SER A 52 6.48 6.97 3.63
N LEU A 53 7.74 7.38 3.80
CA LEU A 53 8.32 7.90 5.05
C LEU A 53 8.54 9.42 5.02
N ASP A 54 8.20 10.08 3.91
CA ASP A 54 8.48 11.50 3.65
C ASP A 54 7.21 12.31 3.33
N GLY A 55 6.06 11.84 3.84
CA GLY A 55 4.78 12.52 3.67
C GLY A 55 4.18 12.40 2.26
N GLY A 56 4.56 11.38 1.51
CA GLY A 56 4.01 11.10 0.17
C GLY A 56 4.77 11.77 -0.96
N LEU A 57 6.00 12.24 -0.71
CA LEU A 57 6.89 12.77 -1.74
C LEU A 57 7.52 11.64 -2.57
N SER A 58 7.82 10.50 -1.93
CA SER A 58 8.31 9.30 -2.61
C SER A 58 7.66 8.01 -2.07
N PHE A 59 7.58 7.00 -2.93
CA PHE A 59 7.14 5.63 -2.62
C PHE A 59 8.16 4.61 -3.19
N PRO A 60 9.32 4.45 -2.55
CA PRO A 60 10.41 3.61 -3.04
C PRO A 60 10.00 2.15 -3.27
N GLU A 61 10.60 1.47 -4.25
CA GLU A 61 10.29 0.06 -4.59
C GLU A 61 10.58 -0.90 -3.44
N GLU A 62 11.60 -0.62 -2.63
CA GLU A 62 11.95 -1.43 -1.45
C GLU A 62 10.90 -1.37 -0.33
N TYR A 63 9.96 -0.41 -0.40
CA TYR A 63 8.86 -0.26 0.54
C TYR A 63 7.51 -0.68 -0.06
N GLN A 64 7.55 -1.64 -0.98
CA GLN A 64 6.36 -2.19 -1.64
C GLN A 64 6.22 -3.69 -1.39
N VAL A 65 4.97 -4.14 -1.28
CA VAL A 65 4.61 -5.56 -1.20
C VAL A 65 3.51 -5.85 -2.22
N LEU A 66 3.84 -6.71 -3.17
CA LEU A 66 2.91 -7.26 -4.16
C LEU A 66 2.09 -8.37 -3.50
N LEU A 67 0.77 -8.27 -3.59
CA LEU A 67 -0.16 -9.20 -2.94
C LEU A 67 -0.87 -10.12 -3.95
N ASP A 68 -1.17 -9.60 -5.14
CA ASP A 68 -1.95 -10.32 -6.15
C ASP A 68 -1.52 -9.87 -7.54
N GLU A 69 -0.81 -10.75 -8.26
CA GLU A 69 -0.28 -10.48 -9.61
C GLU A 69 -1.37 -10.53 -10.67
N ASP A 70 -2.44 -11.30 -10.42
CA ASP A 70 -3.44 -11.65 -11.41
C ASP A 70 -4.55 -10.58 -11.54
N PRO A 71 -5.34 -10.62 -12.63
CA PRO A 71 -6.46 -9.71 -12.84
C PRO A 71 -7.59 -9.87 -11.80
N GLY A 72 -8.10 -8.74 -11.33
CA GLY A 72 -9.27 -8.64 -10.45
C GLY A 72 -10.10 -7.37 -10.75
N TRP A 73 -11.01 -7.01 -9.84
CA TRP A 73 -11.81 -5.77 -9.99
C TRP A 73 -11.07 -4.52 -9.54
N GLY A 74 -10.05 -4.68 -8.68
CA GLY A 74 -9.01 -3.68 -8.44
C GLY A 74 -9.19 -2.79 -7.21
N TYR A 75 -10.39 -2.72 -6.61
CA TYR A 75 -10.60 -1.82 -5.47
C TYR A 75 -9.96 -2.42 -4.22
N SER A 76 -9.45 -1.55 -3.35
CA SER A 76 -8.82 -1.95 -2.09
C SER A 76 -9.04 -0.90 -1.01
N CYS A 77 -9.02 -1.31 0.25
CA CYS A 77 -9.11 -0.43 1.40
C CYS A 77 -8.14 -0.89 2.50
N LEU A 78 -7.37 0.04 3.03
CA LEU A 78 -6.38 -0.21 4.08
C LEU A 78 -6.91 0.20 5.46
N THR A 79 -6.46 -0.50 6.49
CA THR A 79 -6.65 -0.12 7.88
C THR A 79 -5.49 -0.60 8.75
N VAL A 80 -5.32 -0.02 9.93
CA VAL A 80 -4.35 -0.51 10.91
C VAL A 80 -5.07 -1.52 11.80
N ILE A 81 -4.59 -2.77 11.82
CA ILE A 81 -5.12 -3.82 12.72
C ILE A 81 -4.57 -3.59 14.12
N ASP A 82 -3.26 -3.39 14.21
CA ASP A 82 -2.51 -3.12 15.43
C ASP A 82 -1.22 -2.36 15.09
N LYS A 83 -0.39 -2.07 16.10
CA LYS A 83 0.85 -1.29 15.93
C LYS A 83 1.87 -1.94 14.98
N GLU A 84 1.77 -3.22 14.68
CA GLU A 84 2.73 -3.96 13.85
C GLU A 84 2.14 -4.39 12.50
N THR A 85 0.83 -4.27 12.32
CA THR A 85 0.11 -4.96 11.24
C THR A 85 -0.89 -4.05 10.53
N VAL A 86 -0.78 -3.98 9.21
CA VAL A 86 -1.79 -3.36 8.33
C VAL A 86 -2.73 -4.43 7.79
N GLY A 87 -4.01 -4.14 7.79
CA GLY A 87 -5.05 -4.92 7.13
C GLY A 87 -5.40 -4.32 5.78
N ILE A 88 -5.67 -5.18 4.81
CA ILE A 88 -6.21 -4.80 3.50
C ILE A 88 -7.43 -5.65 3.19
N LEU A 89 -8.52 -5.00 2.77
CA LEU A 89 -9.70 -5.63 2.19
C LEU A 89 -9.80 -5.21 0.73
N TYR A 90 -9.77 -6.16 -0.20
CA TYR A 90 -9.68 -5.85 -1.63
C TYR A 90 -10.36 -6.88 -2.53
N GLU A 91 -10.63 -6.47 -3.77
CA GLU A 91 -11.25 -7.30 -4.80
C GLU A 91 -10.17 -8.05 -5.61
N SER A 92 -9.81 -9.24 -5.13
CA SER A 92 -8.70 -10.05 -5.67
C SER A 92 -9.09 -10.93 -6.85
N SER A 93 -8.09 -11.57 -7.46
CA SER A 93 -8.23 -12.62 -8.47
C SER A 93 -8.86 -13.92 -7.92
N VAL A 94 -8.70 -14.20 -6.62
CA VAL A 94 -9.11 -15.47 -6.00
C VAL A 94 -10.47 -15.42 -5.28
N ALA A 95 -10.93 -14.21 -4.92
CA ALA A 95 -12.24 -13.98 -4.32
C ALA A 95 -12.67 -12.51 -4.47
N HIS A 96 -13.99 -12.27 -4.50
CA HIS A 96 -14.56 -10.92 -4.61
C HIS A 96 -14.17 -10.02 -3.43
N MET A 97 -14.02 -10.59 -2.23
CA MET A 97 -13.62 -9.87 -1.01
C MET A 97 -12.53 -10.69 -0.33
N THR A 98 -11.28 -10.23 -0.46
CA THR A 98 -10.12 -10.85 0.16
C THR A 98 -9.59 -9.96 1.26
N PHE A 99 -9.39 -10.54 2.43
CA PHE A 99 -8.72 -9.87 3.54
C PHE A 99 -7.33 -10.47 3.73
N GLN A 100 -6.31 -9.61 3.83
CA GLN A 100 -4.95 -10.00 4.21
C GLN A 100 -4.43 -9.10 5.32
N ALA A 101 -3.56 -9.66 6.15
CA ALA A 101 -2.83 -8.95 7.19
C ALA A 101 -1.34 -8.99 6.85
N VAL A 102 -0.70 -7.83 6.79
CA VAL A 102 0.71 -7.67 6.40
C VAL A 102 1.45 -6.95 7.51
N LYS A 103 2.61 -7.47 7.94
CA LYS A 103 3.41 -6.78 8.95
C LYS A 103 4.04 -5.53 8.35
N LEU A 104 4.05 -4.43 9.09
CA LEU A 104 4.72 -3.20 8.68
C LEU A 104 6.21 -3.41 8.39
N ARG A 105 6.85 -4.37 9.07
CA ARG A 105 8.26 -4.73 8.85
C ARG A 105 8.50 -5.53 7.56
N ASP A 106 7.46 -6.14 6.99
CA ASP A 106 7.55 -6.81 5.69
C ASP A 106 7.51 -5.79 4.55
N ILE A 107 6.80 -4.67 4.77
CA ILE A 107 6.73 -3.52 3.86
C ILE A 107 7.98 -2.65 4.01
N ILE A 108 8.25 -2.13 5.21
CA ILE A 108 9.42 -1.28 5.50
C ILE A 108 10.45 -2.13 6.23
N LYS A 109 11.33 -2.76 5.46
CA LYS A 109 12.42 -3.57 6.01
C LYS A 109 13.41 -2.66 6.71
N GLY A 110 13.69 -2.93 7.99
CA GLY A 110 14.76 -2.25 8.72
C GLY A 110 16.13 -2.47 8.03
N PRO A 111 17.18 -1.73 8.42
CA PRO A 111 18.53 -2.02 7.95
C PRO A 111 18.83 -3.50 8.18
N ARG A 112 19.25 -4.22 7.12
CA ARG A 112 19.76 -5.58 7.28
C ARG A 112 20.91 -5.49 8.28
N GLN A 113 20.78 -6.18 9.41
CA GLN A 113 21.93 -6.44 10.27
C GLN A 113 22.91 -7.37 9.55
#